data_AF-A0A661C6J7-F1
#
_entry.id   AF-A0A661C6J7-F1
#
_cell.length_a   1.000
_cell.length_b   1.000
_cell.length_c   1.000
_cell.angle_alpha   90.00
_cell.angle_beta   90.00
_cell.angle_gamma   90.00
#
_symmetry.space_group_name_H-M   'P 1'
#
loop_
_entity.id
_entity.type
_entity.pdbx_description
1 polymer ?
#
loop_
_entity_poly.entity_id
_entity_poly.type
_entity_poly.pdbx_seq_one_letter_code
_entity_poly.pdbx_strand_id
1 'polypeptide(L)' 'MMADRPVRRLLFVNEDAALAKCVGELVSATRGGGWRLAHHSHLKDALVHMTVGEPDLVLVGPAPADS' A
#
# COMPACT_ATOMS: atom_id res chain seq x y z
N MET A 1 -28.04 2.49 10.71
CA MET A 1 -26.81 1.79 11.16
C MET A 1 -25.82 1.80 10.00
N MET A 2 -24.73 2.57 10.09
CA MET A 2 -23.63 2.41 9.13
C MET A 2 -22.98 1.07 9.45
N ALA A 3 -23.09 0.11 8.53
CA ALA A 3 -22.34 -1.14 8.64
C ALA A 3 -20.85 -0.80 8.72
N ASP A 4 -20.18 -1.27 9.77
CA ASP A 4 -18.74 -1.16 9.96
C ASP A 4 -18.07 -1.82 8.74
N ARG A 5 -17.59 -1.00 7.79
CA ARG A 5 -17.00 -1.52 6.56
C ARG A 5 -15.62 -2.08 6.92
N PRO A 6 -15.31 -3.34 6.60
CA PRO A 6 -14.05 -3.95 7.00
C PRO A 6 -12.88 -3.15 6.44
N VAL A 7 -11.91 -2.86 7.31
CA VAL A 7 -10.70 -2.13 6.96
C VAL A 7 -9.80 -3.04 6.12
N ARG A 8 -9.52 -2.63 4.88
CA ARG A 8 -8.67 -3.37 3.94
C ARG A 8 -7.23 -2.90 4.03
N ARG A 9 -6.27 -3.77 3.75
CA ARG A 9 -4.83 -3.50 3.83
C ARG A 9 -4.25 -3.44 2.43
N LEU A 10 -3.60 -2.33 2.11
CA LEU A 10 -2.89 -2.10 0.86
C LEU A 10 -1.39 -2.05 1.16
N LEU A 11 -0.62 -2.90 0.48
CA LEU A 11 0.84 -2.88 0.50
C LEU A 11 1.35 -2.22 -0.79
N PHE A 12 2.07 -1.12 -0.68
CA PHE A 12 2.68 -0.42 -1.82
C PHE A 12 4.20 -0.55 -1.75
N VAL A 13 4.83 -1.03 -2.82
CA VAL A 13 6.28 -1.24 -2.91
C VAL A 13 6.83 -0.39 -4.04
N ASN A 14 7.53 0.70 -3.70
CA ASN A 14 8.12 1.61 -4.68
C ASN A 14 9.19 2.49 -4.02
N GLU A 15 10.31 2.72 -4.69
CA GLU A 15 11.40 3.56 -4.18
C GLU A 15 11.02 5.04 -4.09
N ASP A 16 10.06 5.49 -4.91
CA ASP A 16 9.58 6.88 -4.93
C ASP A 16 8.65 7.18 -3.74
N ALA A 17 9.21 7.85 -2.73
CA ALA A 17 8.48 8.30 -1.55
C ALA A 17 7.42 9.38 -1.86
N ALA A 18 7.60 10.20 -2.90
CA ALA A 18 6.62 11.19 -3.30
C ALA A 18 5.38 10.52 -3.90
N LEU A 19 5.59 9.49 -4.73
CA LEU A 19 4.50 8.67 -5.25
C LEU A 19 3.75 7.95 -4.12
N ALA A 20 4.46 7.40 -3.13
CA ALA A 20 3.85 6.76 -1.96
C ALA A 20 2.93 7.72 -1.19
N LYS A 21 3.36 8.98 -1.03
CA LYS A 21 2.54 10.03 -0.42
C LYS A 21 1.28 10.31 -1.23
N CYS A 22 1.40 10.49 -2.55
CA CYS A 22 0.25 10.69 -3.43
C CYS A 22 -0.76 9.54 -3.35
N VAL A 23 -0.28 8.29 -3.33
CA VAL A 23 -1.13 7.11 -3.15
C VAL A 23 -1.84 7.15 -1.80
N GLY A 24 -1.14 7.48 -0.71
CA GLY A 24 -1.74 7.63 0.61
C GLY A 24 -2.86 8.67 0.68
N GLU A 25 -2.68 9.82 0.02
CA GLU A 25 -3.70 10.87 -0.10
C GLU A 25 -4.93 10.38 -0.91
N LEU A 26 -4.70 9.71 -2.05
CA LEU A 26 -5.77 9.14 -2.87
C LEU A 26 -6.59 8.10 -2.11
N VAL A 27 -5.90 7.20 -1.42
CA VAL A 27 -6.52 6.15 -0.60
C VAL A 27 -7.38 6.78 0.50
N SER A 28 -6.86 7.80 1.18
CA SER A 28 -7.57 8.53 2.24
C SER A 28 -8.79 9.30 1.72
N ALA A 29 -8.77 9.75 0.46
CA ALA A 29 -9.89 10.44 -0.18
C ALA A 29 -11.03 9.50 -0.60
N THR A 30 -10.81 8.18 -0.63
CA THR A 30 -11.86 7.24 -1.05
C THR A 30 -12.99 7.14 -0.01
N ARG A 31 -14.21 7.52 -0.41
CA ARG A 31 -15.42 7.43 0.44
C ARG A 31 -15.94 5.99 0.65
N GLY A 32 -15.21 4.99 0.16
CA GLY A 32 -15.70 3.63 -0.10
C GLY A 32 -15.32 2.57 0.94
N GLY A 33 -14.23 2.73 1.66
CA GLY A 33 -13.76 1.75 2.65
C GLY A 33 -12.47 2.20 3.30
N GLY A 34 -12.31 1.93 4.59
CA GLY A 34 -11.09 2.26 5.31
C GLY A 34 -9.95 1.40 4.78
N TRP A 35 -9.05 1.98 3.99
CA TRP A 35 -7.83 1.31 3.59
C TRP A 35 -6.71 1.73 4.54
N ARG A 36 -5.91 0.76 4.98
CA ARG A 36 -4.63 0.99 5.65
C ARG A 36 -3.51 0.74 4.65
N LEU A 37 -2.76 1.79 4.35
CA LEU A 37 -1.60 1.73 3.47
C LEU A 37 -0.34 1.40 4.28
N ALA A 38 0.40 0.40 3.86
CA ALA A 38 1.80 0.17 4.24
C ALA A 38 2.67 0.41 3.00
N HIS A 39 3.75 1.17 3.15
CA HIS A 39 4.70 1.46 2.07
C HIS A 39 6.09 0.94 2.42
N HIS A 40 6.77 0.35 1.44
CA HIS A 40 8.17 -0.04 1.51
C HIS A 40 8.89 0.37 0.23
N SER A 41 10.14 0.82 0.35
CA SER A 41 10.96 1.15 -0.82
C SER A 41 11.52 -0.09 -1.50
N HIS A 42 11.80 -1.15 -0.75
CA HIS A 42 12.42 -2.36 -1.26
C HIS A 42 11.49 -3.57 -1.17
N LEU A 43 11.57 -4.44 -2.18
CA LEU A 43 10.82 -5.69 -2.23
C LEU A 43 11.10 -6.59 -1.01
N LYS A 44 12.35 -6.61 -0.54
CA LYS A 44 12.77 -7.42 0.62
C LYS A 44 11.98 -7.06 1.88
N ASP A 45 11.80 -5.77 2.14
CA ASP A 45 11.10 -5.31 3.34
C ASP A 45 9.61 -5.59 3.25
N ALA A 46 9.04 -5.47 2.05
CA ALA A 46 7.66 -5.86 1.76
C ALA A 46 7.42 -7.36 1.98
N LEU A 47 8.36 -8.22 1.57
CA LEU A 47 8.29 -9.66 1.81
C LEU A 47 8.30 -9.98 3.32
N VAL A 48 9.16 -9.31 4.10
CA VAL A 48 9.18 -9.45 5.56
C VAL A 48 7.84 -9.01 6.15
N HIS A 49 7.27 -7.89 5.69
CA HIS A 49 5.97 -7.41 6.16
C HIS A 49 4.85 -8.44 5.94
N MET A 50 4.83 -9.11 4.79
CA MET A 50 3.81 -10.12 4.46
C MET A 50 3.86 -11.36 5.38
N THR A 51 4.99 -11.63 6.05
CA THR A 51 5.08 -12.72 7.03
C THR A 51 4.33 -12.41 8.33
N VAL A 52 4.12 -11.13 8.64
CA VAL A 52 3.43 -10.67 9.86
C VAL A 52 1.93 -10.52 9.63
N GLY A 53 1.51 -10.27 8.39
CA GLY A 53 0.11 -10.21 8.03
C GLY A 53 -0.12 -10.12 6.53
N GLU A 54 -1.19 -10.77 6.08
CA GLU A 54 -1.57 -10.77 4.67
C GLU A 54 -2.23 -9.44 4.27
N PRO A 55 -1.74 -8.77 3.20
CA PRO A 55 -2.42 -7.64 2.57
C PRO A 55 -3.55 -8.09 1.64
N ASP A 56 -4.61 -7.29 1.52
CA ASP A 56 -5.71 -7.55 0.58
C ASP A 56 -5.34 -7.20 -0.87
N LEU A 57 -4.41 -6.25 -1.03
CA LEU A 57 -3.91 -5.79 -2.33
C LEU A 57 -2.43 -5.42 -2.22
N VAL A 58 -1.64 -5.82 -3.21
CA VAL A 58 -0.23 -5.44 -3.34
C VAL A 58 -0.05 -4.67 -4.64
N LEU A 59 0.54 -3.48 -4.56
CA LEU A 59 0.94 -2.66 -5.70
C LEU A 59 2.46 -2.59 -5.73
N VAL A 60 3.07 -3.03 -6.82
CA VAL A 60 4.52 -3.03 -7.01
C VAL A 60 4.85 -2.06 -8.14
N GLY A 61 5.71 -1.09 -7.84
CA GLY A 61 6.26 -0.16 -8.81
C GLY A 61 7.11 -0.85 -9.86
N PRO A 62 7.36 -0.20 -11.01
CA PRO A 62 8.30 -0.72 -11.98
C PRO A 62 9.69 -0.89 -11.33
N ALA A 63 10.42 -1.93 -11.73
CA ALA A 63 11.84 -2.00 -11.43
C ALA A 63 12.51 -0.72 -11.97
N PRO A 64 13.47 -0.12 -11.25
CA PRO A 64 14.22 1.00 -11.78
C PRO A 64 14.76 0.59 -13.15
N ALA A 65 14.53 1.42 -14.17
CA ALA A 65 15.08 1.16 -15.49
C ALA A 65 16.61 1.13 -15.34
N ASP A 66 17.24 0.00 -15.66
CA ASP A 66 18.70 -0.12 -15.72
C ASP A 66 19.22 1.07 -16.53
N SER A 67 19.87 2.00 -15.84
CA SER A 67 20.48 3.19 -16.42
C SER A 67 21.96 2.95 -16.67
#